data_AF-A0A174NZB2-F1
#
_entry.id   AF-A0A174NZB2-F1
#
_cell.length_a   1.000
_cell.length_b   1.000
_cell.length_c   1.000
_cell.angle_alpha   90.00
_cell.angle_beta   90.00
_cell.angle_gamma   90.00
#
_symmetry.space_group_name_H-M   'P 1'
#
loop_
_entity.id
_entity.type
_entity.pdbx_description
1 polymer ?
#
loop_
_entity_poly.entity_id
_entity_poly.type
_entity_poly.pdbx_seq_one_letter_code
_entity_poly.pdbx_strand_id
1 'polypeptide(L)'
;MRQSCLMTEQLQDIKTLIEQGDTERAIHALTNFIRNDAHVNDEPYYLLGNAYRKMGNWQQALNNYLEAIERNPESPAVSARDMIMNILNFYNKDMYNQ
;
A
#
# COMPACT_ATOMS: atom_id res chain seq x y z
N MET A 1 -11.02 -16.06 -17.30
CA MET A 1 -10.03 -16.97 -16.66
C MET A 1 -8.57 -16.63 -16.98
N ARG A 2 -8.17 -16.24 -18.21
CA ARG A 2 -6.76 -15.86 -18.51
C ARG A 2 -6.27 -14.58 -17.81
N GLN A 3 -7.11 -13.54 -17.69
CA GLN A 3 -6.71 -12.27 -17.08
C GLN A 3 -6.46 -12.38 -15.57
N SER A 4 -7.26 -13.16 -14.84
CA SER A 4 -7.09 -13.36 -13.39
C SER A 4 -5.74 -14.01 -13.04
N CYS A 5 -5.24 -14.92 -13.88
CA CYS A 5 -3.94 -15.58 -13.70
C CYS A 5 -2.76 -14.63 -13.96
N LEU A 6 -2.89 -13.75 -14.96
CA LEU A 6 -1.89 -12.72 -15.28
C LEU A 6 -1.79 -11.65 -14.18
N MET A 7 -2.93 -11.25 -13.59
CA MET A 7 -2.94 -10.29 -12.48
C MET A 7 -2.24 -10.83 -11.24
N THR A 8 -2.47 -12.10 -10.90
CA THR A 8 -1.80 -12.73 -9.75
C THR A 8 -0.29 -12.85 -9.93
N GLU A 9 0.18 -13.09 -11.16
CA GLU A 9 1.61 -13.15 -11.48
C GLU A 9 2.28 -11.78 -11.37
N GLN A 10 1.66 -10.73 -11.92
CA GLN A 10 2.18 -9.36 -11.83
C GLN A 10 2.29 -8.87 -10.38
N LEU A 11 1.30 -9.16 -9.53
CA LEU A 11 1.38 -8.81 -8.11
C LEU A 11 2.46 -9.61 -7.37
N GLN A 12 2.74 -10.84 -7.79
CA GLN A 12 3.81 -11.64 -7.19
C GLN A 12 5.20 -11.08 -7.50
N ASP A 13 5.43 -10.62 -8.74
CA ASP A 13 6.67 -9.95 -9.12
C ASP A 13 6.86 -8.65 -8.32
N ILE A 14 5.79 -7.88 -8.17
CA ILE A 14 5.79 -6.65 -7.38
C ILE A 14 6.11 -6.93 -5.90
N LYS A 15 5.51 -7.96 -5.29
CA LYS A 15 5.81 -8.36 -3.91
C LYS A 15 7.31 -8.66 -3.75
N THR A 16 7.89 -9.34 -4.73
CA THR A 16 9.33 -9.65 -4.77
C THR A 16 10.18 -8.37 -4.79
N LEU A 17 9.80 -7.35 -5.57
CA LEU A 17 10.49 -6.05 -5.57
C LEU A 17 10.44 -5.38 -4.19
N ILE A 18 9.27 -5.43 -3.52
CA ILE A 18 9.10 -4.87 -2.16
C ILE A 18 9.98 -5.60 -1.14
N GLU A 19 10.10 -6.93 -1.25
CA GLU A 19 10.96 -7.75 -0.40
C GLU A 19 12.44 -7.45 -0.62
N GLN A 20 12.85 -7.24 -1.88
CA GLN A 20 14.21 -6.84 -2.26
C GLN A 20 14.56 -5.40 -1.84
N GLY A 21 13.58 -4.62 -1.41
CA GLY A 21 13.76 -3.21 -1.05
C GLY A 21 13.79 -2.27 -2.25
N ASP A 22 13.51 -2.78 -3.46
CA ASP A 22 13.38 -1.99 -4.69
C ASP A 22 12.01 -1.29 -4.72
N THR A 23 11.80 -0.40 -3.75
CA THR A 23 10.51 0.24 -3.49
C THR A 23 10.09 1.15 -4.64
N GLU A 24 11.03 1.80 -5.32
CA GLU A 24 10.73 2.69 -6.44
C GLU A 24 10.13 1.92 -7.62
N ARG A 25 10.74 0.79 -8.02
CA ARG A 25 10.20 -0.05 -9.09
C ARG A 25 8.88 -0.68 -8.69
N ALA A 26 8.74 -1.11 -7.44
CA ALA A 26 7.47 -1.62 -6.91
C ALA A 26 6.35 -0.57 -6.98
N ILE A 27 6.61 0.67 -6.55
CA ILE A 27 5.65 1.78 -6.60
C ILE A 27 5.22 2.06 -8.04
N HIS A 28 6.18 2.12 -8.97
CA HIS A 28 5.89 2.37 -10.38
C HIS A 28 5.01 1.26 -10.98
N ALA A 29 5.37 -0.01 -10.72
CA ALA A 29 4.62 -1.16 -11.21
C ALA A 29 3.19 -1.20 -10.64
N LEU A 30 3.03 -0.96 -9.34
CA LEU A 30 1.71 -0.89 -8.69
C LEU A 30 0.85 0.26 -9.21
N THR A 31 1.45 1.43 -9.41
CA THR A 31 0.73 2.59 -9.95
C THR A 31 0.19 2.29 -11.36
N ASN A 32 1.01 1.65 -12.20
CA ASN A 32 0.56 1.25 -13.54
C ASN A 32 -0.49 0.13 -13.47
N PHE A 33 -0.32 -0.84 -12.57
CA PHE A 33 -1.28 -1.93 -12.34
C PHE A 33 -2.66 -1.38 -11.99
N ILE A 34 -2.74 -0.49 -11.00
CA ILE A 34 -3.98 0.16 -10.55
C ILE A 34 -4.59 1.02 -11.66
N ARG A 35 -3.78 1.75 -12.44
CA ARG A 35 -4.28 2.59 -13.55
C ARG A 35 -4.87 1.77 -14.70
N ASN A 36 -4.35 0.57 -14.94
CA ASN A 36 -4.77 -0.27 -16.05
C ASN A 36 -6.05 -1.06 -15.75
N ASP A 37 -6.45 -1.17 -14.48
CA ASP A 37 -7.67 -1.86 -14.08
C ASP A 37 -8.48 -1.01 -13.10
N ALA A 38 -9.63 -0.51 -13.57
CA ALA A 38 -10.54 0.31 -12.79
C ALA A 38 -11.25 -0.44 -11.64
N HIS A 39 -11.21 -1.78 -11.64
CA HIS A 39 -11.91 -2.64 -10.68
C HIS A 39 -10.95 -3.46 -9.82
N VAL A 40 -9.72 -2.99 -9.64
CA VAL A 40 -8.78 -3.62 -8.70
C VAL A 40 -9.36 -3.67 -7.27
N ASN A 41 -9.08 -4.79 -6.60
CA ASN A 41 -9.39 -5.01 -5.19
C ASN A 41 -8.45 -4.21 -4.28
N ASP A 42 -8.51 -4.46 -2.98
CA ASP A 42 -7.73 -3.74 -1.96
C ASP A 42 -6.22 -4.08 -1.97
N GLU A 43 -5.84 -5.27 -2.42
CA GLU A 43 -4.48 -5.80 -2.31
C GLU A 43 -3.40 -4.90 -2.97
N PRO A 44 -3.57 -4.40 -4.22
CA PRO A 44 -2.59 -3.49 -4.82
C PRO A 44 -2.39 -2.19 -4.03
N TYR A 45 -3.47 -1.63 -3.47
CA TYR A 45 -3.38 -0.44 -2.62
C TYR A 45 -2.66 -0.74 -1.30
N TYR A 46 -2.94 -1.90 -0.69
CA TYR A 46 -2.21 -2.37 0.49
C TYR A 46 -0.71 -2.55 0.20
N LEU A 47 -0.35 -3.17 -0.93
CA LEU A 47 1.05 -3.33 -1.35
C LEU A 47 1.71 -1.98 -1.65
N LEU A 48 0.98 -1.03 -2.24
CA LEU A 48 1.49 0.31 -2.53
C LEU A 48 1.76 1.09 -1.25
N GLY A 49 0.86 0.98 -0.28
CA GLY A 49 1.06 1.50 1.06
C GLY A 49 2.31 0.91 1.74
N ASN A 50 2.52 -0.40 1.62
CA ASN A 50 3.71 -1.08 2.13
C ASN A 50 5.01 -0.59 1.46
N ALA A 51 4.99 -0.37 0.15
CA ALA A 51 6.14 0.13 -0.59
C ALA A 51 6.51 1.56 -0.15
N TYR A 52 5.52 2.46 -0.05
CA TYR A 52 5.73 3.81 0.49
C TYR A 52 6.18 3.82 1.95
N ARG A 53 5.66 2.90 2.77
CA ARG A 53 6.08 2.73 4.17
C ARG A 53 7.55 2.35 4.26
N LYS A 54 8.01 1.41 3.43
CA LYS A 54 9.44 1.01 3.36
C LYS A 54 10.33 2.15 2.86
N MET A 55 9.82 3.00 1.96
CA MET A 55 10.50 4.22 1.51
C MET A 55 10.53 5.34 2.56
N GLY A 56 9.81 5.19 3.68
CA GLY A 56 9.68 6.22 4.73
C GLY A 56 8.67 7.31 4.42
N ASN A 57 7.89 7.19 3.35
CA ASN A 57 6.83 8.13 3.01
C ASN A 57 5.52 7.73 3.70
N TRP A 58 5.40 8.10 4.99
CA TRP A 58 4.27 7.74 5.84
C TRP A 58 2.94 8.30 5.35
N GLN A 59 2.94 9.50 4.74
CA GLN A 59 1.72 10.12 4.22
C GLN A 59 1.14 9.34 3.04
N GLN A 60 1.97 9.00 2.05
CA GLN A 60 1.53 8.20 0.91
C GLN A 60 1.17 6.78 1.34
N ALA A 61 1.89 6.22 2.31
CA ALA A 61 1.54 4.92 2.87
C ALA A 61 0.13 4.93 3.49
N LEU A 62 -0.18 5.95 4.30
CA LEU A 62 -1.48 6.10 4.95
C LEU A 62 -2.62 6.26 3.94
N ASN A 63 -2.44 7.12 2.93
CA ASN A 63 -3.44 7.33 1.88
C ASN A 63 -3.79 6.02 1.16
N ASN A 64 -2.77 5.25 0.77
CA ASN A 64 -3.00 3.98 0.09
C ASN A 64 -3.62 2.91 1.00
N TYR A 65 -3.31 2.89 2.30
CA TYR A 65 -4.02 2.03 3.23
C TYR A 65 -5.49 2.42 3.40
N LEU A 66 -5.82 3.71 3.40
CA LEU A 66 -7.21 4.16 3.46
C LEU A 66 -8.00 3.71 2.22
N GLU A 67 -7.43 3.84 1.02
CA GLU A 67 -8.04 3.32 -0.22
C GLU A 67 -8.27 1.80 -0.17
N ALA A 68 -7.30 1.05 0.37
CA ALA A 68 -7.46 -0.40 0.56
C ALA A 68 -8.61 -0.72 1.53
N ILE A 69 -8.73 0.02 2.63
CA ILE A 69 -9.78 -0.16 3.65
C ILE A 69 -11.16 0.22 3.10
N GLU A 70 -11.25 1.27 2.28
CA GLU A 70 -12.50 1.68 1.64
C GLU A 70 -13.03 0.57 0.72
N ARG A 71 -12.13 -0.12 0.02
CA ARG A 71 -12.48 -1.25 -0.85
C ARG A 71 -12.79 -2.52 -0.08
N ASN A 72 -12.03 -2.79 0.98
CA ASN A 72 -12.18 -3.95 1.84
C ASN A 72 -11.90 -3.56 3.30
N PRO A 73 -12.97 -3.38 4.10
CA PRO A 73 -12.83 -3.05 5.52
C PRO A 73 -12.09 -4.10 6.36
N GLU A 74 -11.99 -5.34 5.87
CA GLU A 74 -11.25 -6.44 6.51
C GLU A 74 -9.81 -6.58 5.98
N SER A 75 -9.35 -5.65 5.14
CA SER A 75 -8.00 -5.66 4.58
C SER A 75 -6.92 -5.59 5.68
N PRO A 76 -5.77 -6.27 5.52
CA PRO A 76 -4.60 -6.09 6.39
C PRO A 76 -4.11 -4.63 6.48
N ALA A 77 -4.55 -3.77 5.57
CA ALA A 77 -4.30 -2.33 5.58
C ALA A 77 -4.80 -1.65 6.87
N VAL A 78 -5.84 -2.16 7.55
CA VAL A 78 -6.30 -1.60 8.84
C VAL A 78 -5.18 -1.62 9.87
N SER A 79 -4.58 -2.79 10.09
CA SER A 79 -3.47 -2.96 11.03
C SER A 79 -2.24 -2.15 10.62
N ALA A 80 -1.95 -2.05 9.32
CA ALA A 80 -0.82 -1.28 8.81
C ALA A 80 -1.01 0.24 8.99
N ARG A 81 -2.22 0.74 8.77
CA ARG A 81 -2.63 2.13 9.07
C ARG A 81 -2.47 2.42 10.55
N ASP A 82 -2.99 1.56 11.41
CA ASP A 82 -2.95 1.75 12.86
C ASP A 82 -1.52 1.75 13.39
N MET A 83 -0.64 0.91 12.83
CA MET A 83 0.79 0.94 13.12
C MET A 83 1.40 2.31 12.78
N ILE A 84 1.13 2.87 11.60
CA ILE A 84 1.64 4.19 11.21
C ILE A 84 1.08 5.28 12.15
N MET A 85 -0.21 5.25 12.45
CA MET A 85 -0.82 6.23 13.36
C MET A 85 -0.20 6.16 14.76
N ASN A 86 0.09 4.96 15.27
CA ASN A 86 0.77 4.79 16.55
C ASN A 86 2.20 5.34 16.53
N ILE A 87 2.95 5.10 15.44
CA ILE A 87 4.28 5.65 15.21
C ILE A 87 4.20 7.18 15.21
N LEU A 88 3.33 7.76 14.37
CA LEU A 88 3.17 9.21 14.26
C LEU A 88 2.73 9.82 15.59
N ASN A 89 1.78 9.21 16.30
CA ASN A 89 1.33 9.69 17.61
C ASN A 89 2.43 9.65 18.68
N PHE A 90 3.32 8.65 18.63
CA PHE A 90 4.49 8.59 19.51
C PHE A 90 5.48 9.74 19.24
N TYR A 91 5.72 10.08 17.97
CA TYR A 91 6.60 11.18 17.57
C TYR A 91 5.94 12.57 17.69
N ASN A 92 4.60 12.66 17.57
CA ASN A 92 3.83 13.90 17.47
C ASN A 92 2.95 14.21 18.69
N LYS A 93 3.41 13.95 19.92
CA LYS A 93 2.71 14.52 21.11
C LYS A 93 2.61 16.06 21.07
N ASP A 94 3.39 16.72 20.22
CA ASP A 94 3.37 18.19 20.05
C ASP A 94 2.71 18.68 18.74
N MET A 95 2.21 17.81 17.83
CA MET A 95 1.71 18.25 16.52
C MET A 95 0.17 18.27 16.39
N TYR A 96 -0.56 17.73 17.36
CA TYR A 96 -2.04 17.68 17.38
C TYR A 96 -2.68 18.58 18.46
N ASN A 97 -1.90 19.46 19.09
CA ASN A 97 -2.42 20.52 19.96
C ASN A 97 -2.33 21.88 19.24
N GLN A 98 -3.27 22.17 18.34
CA GLN A 98 -3.81 23.51 18.08
C GLN A 98 -5.28 23.41 17.68
#